data_AF-A0A6I6ACP2-F1
#
_entry.id   AF-A0A6I6ACP2-F1
#
_cell.length_a   1.000
_cell.length_b   1.000
_cell.length_c   1.000
_cell.angle_alpha   90.00
_cell.angle_beta   90.00
_cell.angle_gamma   90.00
#
_symmetry.space_group_name_H-M   'P 1'
#
loop_
_entity.id
_entity.type
_entity.pdbx_description
1 polymer ?
#
loop_
_entity_poly.entity_id
_entity_poly.type
_entity_poly.pdbx_seq_one_letter_code
_entity_poly.pdbx_strand_id
1 'polypeptide(L)'
;MQYAPEIIQRLQAASEVDVPLDDFIKEWLDRPWPLTPWASWTLFSLIRHRPRQEFVSQIVQQNLGVDQLNLAKQGYDAHPEGINRGPVSGLPEWEYYLHGCGCSLTHQQTGVEIDVDFYDKTADWIGLFFYQGFLKSLRQPELCEARVLALHASIETVQFAFEELQEQGFLEENSEHHASRLSFEIGKILPLLESLTEKHAEPETMLRLAAVIGDWPLVEQLLNSGEIPPAVTAKARQIISARKRFLANEFEQNENQSLALQALQENQSPDLDDFLKRALKSNNFSTLDTGLDLIVATGDTRWCPLVSEVLQRVSFMGSADEFPRPQKWAQCLEFLLRQEYEFDRTIEFLNHVPKYALGEAAAIALEFQPHLALPLFREALRSSIPHNRETAAAILAIIGQPWCQRELLQILKESTDQEATSESRAALKIIWNLESKADVENWERVNPLQFESDEHITVVEAMLLQTPWYVKFEMDQWRDRVLPLRDIIPPDAE
;
A
#
# COMPACT_ATOMS: atom_id res chain seq x y z
N MET A 1 -2.39 12.32 -30.51
CA MET A 1 -1.49 12.14 -31.69
C MET A 1 -0.24 13.04 -31.75
N GLN A 2 -0.15 14.17 -31.02
CA GLN A 2 0.97 15.11 -31.16
C GLN A 2 2.30 14.65 -30.52
N TYR A 3 2.26 13.78 -29.49
CA TYR A 3 3.43 13.49 -28.65
C TYR A 3 4.29 12.30 -29.11
N ALA A 4 3.74 11.32 -29.82
CA ALA A 4 4.50 10.15 -30.25
C ALA A 4 5.73 10.48 -31.11
N PRO A 5 5.67 11.42 -32.09
CA PRO A 5 6.85 11.81 -32.87
C PRO A 5 7.97 12.40 -32.00
N GLU A 6 7.62 13.19 -30.97
CA GLU A 6 8.60 13.81 -30.08
C GLU A 6 9.28 12.78 -29.17
N ILE A 7 8.51 11.84 -28.59
CA ILE A 7 9.06 10.74 -27.80
C ILE A 7 10.03 9.91 -28.65
N ILE A 8 9.62 9.55 -29.87
CA ILE A 8 10.47 8.78 -30.81
C ILE A 8 11.77 9.53 -31.07
N GLN A 9 11.70 10.82 -31.39
CA GLN A 9 12.89 11.62 -31.66
C GLN A 9 13.86 11.66 -30.47
N ARG A 10 13.33 11.82 -29.25
CA ARG A 10 14.12 11.83 -28.00
C ARG A 10 14.80 10.49 -27.74
N LEU A 11 14.06 9.39 -27.82
CA LEU A 11 14.61 8.05 -27.60
C LEU A 11 15.62 7.65 -28.69
N GLN A 12 15.42 8.09 -29.93
CA GLN A 12 16.40 7.91 -31.00
C GLN A 12 17.69 8.66 -30.70
N ALA A 13 17.58 9.95 -30.33
CA ALA A 13 18.75 10.74 -29.96
C ALA A 13 19.51 10.16 -28.76
N ALA A 14 18.80 9.62 -27.76
CA ALA A 14 19.45 8.94 -26.64
C ALA A 14 20.17 7.64 -27.04
N SER A 15 19.74 7.00 -28.13
CA SER A 15 20.36 5.79 -28.67
C SER A 15 21.55 6.07 -29.59
N GLU A 16 21.69 7.30 -30.09
CA GLU A 16 22.77 7.72 -30.99
C GLU A 16 24.02 8.12 -30.17
N VAL A 17 25.12 7.39 -30.38
CA VAL A 17 26.40 7.61 -29.69
C VAL A 17 27.39 8.45 -30.50
N ASP A 18 26.98 8.95 -31.67
CA ASP A 18 27.86 9.65 -32.61
C ASP A 18 28.19 11.09 -32.20
N VAL A 19 27.38 11.69 -31.31
CA VAL A 19 27.60 13.04 -30.78
C VAL A 19 28.34 12.93 -29.45
N PRO A 20 29.49 13.60 -29.23
CA PRO A 20 30.18 13.59 -27.93
C PRO A 20 29.24 13.97 -26.77
N LEU A 21 29.32 13.25 -25.65
CA LEU A 21 28.39 13.40 -24.52
C LEU A 21 28.26 14.85 -24.01
N ASP A 22 29.38 15.58 -23.95
CA ASP A 22 29.37 16.99 -23.52
C ASP A 22 28.57 17.89 -24.46
N ASP A 23 28.66 17.66 -25.77
CA ASP A 23 27.93 18.42 -26.77
C ASP A 23 26.45 18.03 -26.77
N PHE A 24 26.17 16.74 -26.58
CA PHE A 24 24.82 16.23 -26.38
C PHE A 24 24.14 16.88 -25.17
N ILE A 25 24.79 16.87 -24.00
CA ILE A 25 24.26 17.48 -22.78
C ILE A 25 23.95 18.98 -23.00
N LYS A 26 24.85 19.72 -23.66
CA LYS A 26 24.63 21.15 -23.96
C LYS A 26 23.44 21.36 -24.89
N GLU A 27 23.30 20.54 -25.92
CA GLU A 27 22.18 20.62 -26.87
C GLU A 27 20.83 20.39 -26.17
N TRP A 28 20.76 19.37 -25.31
CA TRP A 28 19.52 18.96 -24.67
C TRP A 28 19.13 19.79 -23.45
N LEU A 29 20.08 20.52 -22.84
CA LEU A 29 19.86 21.34 -21.64
C LEU A 29 18.69 22.33 -21.75
N ASP A 30 18.61 23.00 -22.90
CA ASP A 30 17.62 24.05 -23.16
C ASP A 30 16.45 23.57 -24.02
N ARG A 31 16.45 22.30 -24.43
CA ARG A 31 15.38 21.75 -25.25
C ARG A 31 14.15 21.48 -24.37
N PRO A 32 13.02 22.17 -24.59
CA PRO A 32 11.87 22.08 -23.71
C PRO A 32 11.28 20.68 -23.75
N TRP A 33 10.89 20.13 -22.60
CA TRP A 33 10.12 18.90 -22.47
C TRP A 33 8.96 19.22 -21.51
N PRO A 34 7.70 18.89 -21.86
CA PRO A 34 6.54 19.34 -21.10
C PRO A 34 6.36 18.58 -19.78
N LEU A 35 7.04 17.45 -19.60
CA LEU A 35 6.89 16.61 -18.41
C LEU A 35 8.03 16.82 -17.43
N THR A 36 7.73 16.72 -16.14
CA THR A 36 8.71 16.55 -15.08
C THR A 36 9.40 15.19 -15.18
N PRO A 37 10.55 14.99 -14.49
CA PRO A 37 11.17 13.68 -14.41
C PRO A 37 10.24 12.59 -13.85
N TRP A 38 9.44 12.92 -12.82
CA TRP A 38 8.44 12.03 -12.22
C TRP A 38 7.43 11.53 -13.26
N ALA A 39 6.80 12.44 -14.01
CA ALA A 39 5.86 12.07 -15.06
C ALA A 39 6.52 11.36 -16.25
N SER A 40 7.74 11.74 -16.62
CA SER A 40 8.45 11.14 -17.76
C SER A 40 8.79 9.66 -17.53
N TRP A 41 9.33 9.34 -16.35
CA TRP A 41 9.66 7.95 -16.01
C TRP A 41 8.40 7.10 -15.81
N THR A 42 7.36 7.67 -15.21
CA THR A 42 6.05 7.02 -15.12
C THR A 42 5.48 6.72 -16.50
N LEU A 43 5.51 7.69 -17.44
CA LEU A 43 5.08 7.46 -18.83
C LEU A 43 5.82 6.30 -19.49
N PHE A 44 7.14 6.23 -19.34
CA PHE A 44 7.94 5.14 -19.91
C PHE A 44 7.61 3.80 -19.27
N SER A 45 7.38 3.76 -17.96
CA SER A 45 6.91 2.54 -17.30
C SER A 45 5.50 2.14 -17.77
N LEU A 46 4.57 3.08 -17.96
CA LEU A 46 3.23 2.80 -18.50
C LEU A 46 3.28 2.26 -19.95
N ILE A 47 4.18 2.79 -20.79
CA ILE A 47 4.44 2.26 -22.14
C ILE A 47 4.89 0.78 -22.06
N ARG A 48 5.77 0.44 -21.12
CA ARG A 48 6.20 -0.95 -20.88
C ARG A 48 5.13 -1.81 -20.21
N HIS A 49 4.22 -1.20 -19.46
CA HIS A 49 3.13 -1.90 -18.79
C HIS A 49 2.05 -2.33 -19.78
N ARG A 50 1.83 -1.59 -20.87
CA ARG A 50 0.80 -1.90 -21.87
C ARG A 50 0.90 -3.33 -22.47
N PRO A 51 2.07 -3.83 -22.92
CA PRO A 51 2.22 -5.25 -23.31
C PRO A 51 1.92 -6.25 -22.20
N ARG A 52 2.16 -5.88 -20.93
CA ARG A 52 1.85 -6.74 -19.77
C ARG A 52 0.34 -6.87 -19.57
N GLN A 53 -0.42 -5.80 -19.77
CA GLN A 53 -1.88 -5.89 -19.75
C GLN A 53 -2.42 -6.69 -20.93
N GLU A 54 -1.80 -6.56 -22.11
CA GLU A 54 -2.15 -7.38 -23.27
C GLU A 54 -1.85 -8.87 -23.04
N PHE A 55 -0.79 -9.20 -22.31
CA PHE A 55 -0.53 -10.56 -21.87
C PHE A 55 -1.66 -11.11 -20.99
N VAL A 56 -2.14 -10.35 -20.00
CA VAL A 56 -3.31 -10.74 -19.19
C VAL A 56 -4.54 -10.98 -20.07
N SER A 57 -4.78 -10.06 -21.02
CA SER A 57 -5.87 -10.19 -21.99
C SER A 57 -5.81 -11.51 -22.76
N GLN A 58 -4.63 -11.86 -23.28
CA GLN A 58 -4.42 -13.09 -24.02
C GLN A 58 -4.66 -14.33 -23.15
N ILE A 59 -4.20 -14.34 -21.90
CA ILE A 59 -4.45 -15.46 -20.97
C ILE A 59 -5.95 -15.66 -20.73
N VAL A 60 -6.68 -14.57 -20.45
CA VAL A 60 -8.12 -14.63 -20.20
C VAL A 60 -8.87 -15.21 -21.40
N GLN A 61 -8.54 -14.77 -22.61
CA GLN A 61 -9.20 -15.26 -23.83
C GLN A 61 -8.78 -16.67 -24.23
N GLN A 62 -7.47 -16.96 -24.24
CA GLN A 62 -6.91 -18.17 -24.87
C GLN A 62 -6.78 -19.34 -23.90
N ASN A 63 -6.39 -19.07 -22.65
CA ASN A 63 -6.10 -20.12 -21.67
C ASN A 63 -7.29 -20.39 -20.75
N LEU A 64 -8.07 -19.35 -20.42
CA LEU A 64 -9.25 -19.47 -19.56
C LEU A 64 -10.56 -19.58 -20.35
N GLY A 65 -10.57 -19.18 -21.63
CA GLY A 65 -11.76 -19.24 -22.48
C GLY A 65 -12.87 -18.27 -22.05
N VAL A 66 -12.50 -17.18 -21.36
CA VAL A 66 -13.45 -16.22 -20.79
C VAL A 66 -13.72 -15.08 -21.78
N ASP A 67 -14.99 -14.76 -21.99
CA ASP A 67 -15.40 -13.60 -22.80
C ASP A 67 -15.25 -12.31 -21.98
N GLN A 68 -14.25 -11.51 -22.33
CA GLN A 68 -13.97 -10.22 -21.68
C GLN A 68 -15.11 -9.22 -21.82
N LEU A 69 -15.91 -9.27 -22.89
CA LEU A 69 -17.10 -8.40 -22.98
C LEU A 69 -18.13 -8.79 -21.93
N ASN A 70 -18.24 -10.08 -21.65
CA ASN A 70 -19.16 -10.56 -20.64
C ASN A 70 -18.68 -10.11 -19.25
N LEU A 71 -17.38 -10.25 -18.95
CA LEU A 71 -16.78 -9.69 -17.72
C LEU A 71 -17.03 -8.18 -17.60
N ALA A 72 -16.74 -7.42 -18.66
CA ALA A 72 -16.96 -5.98 -18.72
C ALA A 72 -18.39 -5.57 -18.33
N LYS A 73 -19.38 -6.29 -18.89
CA LYS A 73 -20.81 -6.00 -18.67
C LYS A 73 -21.32 -6.39 -17.30
N GLN A 74 -20.67 -7.34 -16.64
CA GLN A 74 -21.07 -7.81 -15.33
C GLN A 74 -20.73 -6.79 -14.23
N GLY A 75 -19.68 -5.98 -14.42
CA GLY A 75 -19.33 -4.87 -13.54
C GLY A 75 -18.51 -5.29 -12.32
N TYR A 76 -18.16 -4.31 -11.48
CA TYR A 76 -17.20 -4.46 -10.39
C TYR A 76 -17.63 -5.46 -9.30
N ASP A 77 -18.92 -5.53 -9.01
CA ASP A 77 -19.48 -6.39 -7.94
C ASP A 77 -19.76 -7.83 -8.41
N ALA A 78 -19.49 -8.15 -9.68
CA ALA A 78 -19.77 -9.47 -10.21
C ALA A 78 -18.54 -10.37 -10.14
N HIS A 79 -18.63 -11.44 -9.35
CA HIS A 79 -17.63 -12.50 -9.38
C HIS A 79 -18.09 -13.60 -10.36
N PRO A 80 -17.22 -14.07 -11.26
CA PRO A 80 -17.57 -15.20 -12.13
C PRO A 80 -17.97 -16.42 -11.31
N GLU A 81 -19.09 -17.06 -11.67
CA GLU A 81 -19.54 -18.29 -11.03
C GLU A 81 -18.53 -19.43 -11.22
N GLY A 82 -18.21 -20.17 -10.15
CA GLY A 82 -17.32 -21.33 -10.19
C GLY A 82 -15.88 -21.04 -9.73
N ILE A 83 -14.90 -21.73 -10.32
CA ILE A 83 -13.48 -21.62 -9.96
C ILE A 83 -12.91 -20.34 -10.58
N ASN A 84 -12.85 -19.28 -9.78
CA ASN A 84 -12.32 -17.97 -10.18
C ASN A 84 -10.83 -17.79 -9.87
N ARG A 85 -10.15 -18.80 -9.33
CA ARG A 85 -8.70 -18.76 -9.06
C ARG A 85 -8.04 -20.10 -9.38
N GLY A 86 -6.84 -20.06 -9.95
CA GLY A 86 -6.04 -21.28 -10.14
C GLY A 86 -4.76 -21.05 -10.95
N PRO A 87 -3.97 -22.11 -11.20
CA PRO A 87 -2.84 -22.03 -12.11
C PRO A 87 -3.31 -21.76 -13.55
N VAL A 88 -2.54 -20.98 -14.30
CA VAL A 88 -2.81 -20.75 -15.72
C VAL A 88 -2.44 -21.99 -16.52
N SER A 89 -3.41 -22.51 -17.30
CA SER A 89 -3.18 -23.68 -18.16
C SER A 89 -2.05 -23.41 -19.15
N GLY A 90 -1.01 -24.25 -19.17
CA GLY A 90 0.16 -24.10 -20.04
C GLY A 90 1.25 -23.13 -19.53
N LEU A 91 0.99 -22.40 -18.46
CA LEU A 91 1.92 -21.48 -17.79
C LEU A 91 1.82 -21.65 -16.27
N PRO A 92 2.22 -22.82 -15.74
CA PRO A 92 1.98 -23.20 -14.34
C PRO A 92 2.68 -22.29 -13.32
N GLU A 93 3.64 -21.48 -13.73
CA GLU A 93 4.32 -20.47 -12.92
C GLU A 93 3.44 -19.23 -12.63
N TRP A 94 2.31 -19.09 -13.33
CA TRP A 94 1.32 -18.03 -13.13
C TRP A 94 0.05 -18.58 -12.47
N GLU A 95 -0.47 -17.86 -11.50
CA GLU A 95 -1.84 -18.03 -11.01
C GLU A 95 -2.72 -16.91 -11.54
N TYR A 96 -3.95 -17.24 -11.93
CA TYR A 96 -4.99 -16.28 -12.25
C TYR A 96 -5.95 -16.12 -11.09
N TYR A 97 -6.50 -14.92 -10.95
CA TYR A 97 -7.65 -14.61 -10.12
C TYR A 97 -8.61 -13.70 -10.90
N LEU A 98 -9.76 -14.25 -11.28
CA LEU A 98 -10.85 -13.50 -11.89
C LEU A 98 -11.65 -12.79 -10.79
N HIS A 99 -11.84 -11.48 -10.95
CA HIS A 99 -12.57 -10.64 -10.01
C HIS A 99 -13.34 -9.58 -10.81
N GLY A 100 -14.49 -9.12 -10.28
CA GLY A 100 -15.29 -8.06 -10.92
C GLY A 100 -15.34 -8.15 -12.45
N CYS A 101 -14.82 -7.11 -13.08
CA CYS A 101 -14.68 -6.98 -14.53
C CYS A 101 -13.26 -7.29 -15.06
N GLY A 102 -12.40 -7.90 -14.25
CA GLY A 102 -10.96 -8.01 -14.49
C GLY A 102 -10.33 -9.37 -14.18
N CYS A 103 -9.02 -9.39 -14.23
CA CYS A 103 -8.19 -10.54 -13.92
C CYS A 103 -6.83 -10.09 -13.38
N SER A 104 -6.45 -10.61 -12.22
CA SER A 104 -5.09 -10.51 -11.68
C SER A 104 -4.30 -11.77 -12.05
N LEU A 105 -3.10 -11.58 -12.59
CA LEU A 105 -2.11 -12.64 -12.77
C LEU A 105 -0.96 -12.45 -11.77
N THR A 106 -0.70 -13.47 -10.96
CA THR A 106 0.43 -13.48 -10.02
C THR A 106 1.46 -14.53 -10.41
N HIS A 107 2.71 -14.13 -10.61
CA HIS A 107 3.80 -15.07 -10.83
C HIS A 107 4.25 -15.69 -9.50
N GLN A 108 4.15 -17.00 -9.34
CA GLN A 108 4.33 -17.68 -8.05
C GLN A 108 5.74 -17.50 -7.45
N GLN A 109 6.78 -17.51 -8.29
CA GLN A 109 8.17 -17.38 -7.80
C GLN A 109 8.56 -15.92 -7.49
N THR A 110 8.33 -15.00 -8.43
CA THR A 110 8.77 -13.60 -8.31
C THR A 110 7.81 -12.77 -7.47
N GLY A 111 6.54 -13.17 -7.36
CA GLY A 111 5.48 -12.42 -6.71
C GLY A 111 4.95 -11.26 -7.54
N VAL A 112 5.39 -11.11 -8.79
CA VAL A 112 4.92 -10.05 -9.69
C VAL A 112 3.43 -10.22 -9.95
N GLU A 113 2.66 -9.17 -9.75
CA GLU A 113 1.22 -9.13 -9.93
C GLU A 113 0.85 -8.13 -11.04
N ILE A 114 0.05 -8.57 -12.00
CA ILE A 114 -0.48 -7.73 -13.08
C ILE A 114 -1.99 -7.83 -13.03
N ASP A 115 -2.64 -6.73 -12.66
CA ASP A 115 -4.09 -6.66 -12.53
C ASP A 115 -4.69 -5.74 -13.59
N VAL A 116 -5.75 -6.21 -14.26
CA VAL A 116 -6.37 -5.57 -15.42
C VAL A 116 -7.89 -5.70 -15.35
N ASP A 117 -8.56 -4.56 -15.39
CA ASP A 117 -10.00 -4.46 -15.65
C ASP A 117 -10.28 -4.30 -17.15
N PHE A 118 -11.34 -4.95 -17.64
CA PHE A 118 -11.76 -4.89 -19.05
C PHE A 118 -13.03 -4.04 -19.20
N TYR A 119 -12.95 -2.71 -19.27
CA TYR A 119 -14.16 -1.86 -19.31
C TYR A 119 -14.94 -1.91 -20.65
N ASP A 120 -14.25 -1.99 -21.79
CA ASP A 120 -14.84 -2.01 -23.15
C ASP A 120 -14.23 -3.10 -24.05
N LYS A 121 -13.88 -4.24 -23.43
CA LYS A 121 -13.15 -5.40 -24.00
C LYS A 121 -11.67 -5.19 -24.25
N THR A 122 -11.14 -4.00 -24.03
CA THR A 122 -9.71 -3.77 -24.18
C THR A 122 -9.03 -3.82 -22.82
N ALA A 123 -7.77 -4.24 -22.85
CA ALA A 123 -6.89 -4.26 -21.69
C ALA A 123 -6.03 -2.98 -21.61
N ASP A 124 -6.36 -1.93 -22.37
CA ASP A 124 -5.55 -0.70 -22.48
C ASP A 124 -5.85 0.33 -21.40
N TRP A 125 -6.92 0.13 -20.63
CA TRP A 125 -7.24 0.94 -19.48
C TRP A 125 -6.35 0.58 -18.30
N ILE A 126 -5.74 1.60 -17.71
CA ILE A 126 -4.83 1.53 -16.59
C ILE A 126 -5.54 2.17 -15.41
N GLY A 127 -5.96 1.33 -14.45
CA GLY A 127 -6.37 1.80 -13.14
C GLY A 127 -5.14 2.17 -12.32
N LEU A 128 -5.09 3.38 -11.77
CA LEU A 128 -3.94 3.85 -10.99
C LEU A 128 -3.66 2.93 -9.79
N PHE A 129 -4.71 2.46 -9.11
CA PHE A 129 -4.61 1.52 -8.00
C PHE A 129 -3.92 0.20 -8.40
N PHE A 130 -4.30 -0.39 -9.55
CA PHE A 130 -3.70 -1.62 -10.06
C PHE A 130 -2.25 -1.41 -10.52
N TYR A 131 -1.95 -0.28 -11.15
CA TYR A 131 -0.59 0.05 -11.53
C TYR A 131 0.31 0.25 -10.30
N GLN A 132 -0.19 0.90 -9.26
CA GLN A 132 0.49 0.99 -7.96
C GLN A 132 0.69 -0.39 -7.34
N GLY A 133 -0.30 -1.29 -7.40
CA GLY A 133 -0.17 -2.69 -6.98
C GLY A 133 0.93 -3.44 -7.75
N PHE A 134 0.97 -3.28 -9.08
CA PHE A 134 2.02 -3.82 -9.93
C PHE A 134 3.40 -3.33 -9.45
N LEU A 135 3.59 -2.02 -9.27
CA LEU A 135 4.88 -1.49 -8.80
C LEU A 135 5.26 -2.02 -7.41
N LYS A 136 4.30 -2.13 -6.47
CA LYS A 136 4.53 -2.73 -5.13
C LYS A 136 4.96 -4.20 -5.21
N SER A 137 4.52 -4.95 -6.23
CA SER A 137 4.84 -6.37 -6.40
C SER A 137 6.27 -6.64 -6.89
N LEU A 138 6.96 -5.63 -7.44
CA LEU A 138 8.26 -5.80 -8.07
C LEU A 138 9.40 -6.00 -7.06
N ARG A 139 9.92 -7.22 -6.98
CA ARG A 139 11.15 -7.50 -6.21
C ARG A 139 12.43 -7.05 -6.91
N GLN A 140 12.42 -7.04 -8.24
CA GLN A 140 13.55 -6.65 -9.09
C GLN A 140 13.00 -5.75 -10.22
N PRO A 141 12.75 -4.46 -9.93
CA PRO A 141 12.21 -3.56 -10.92
C PRO A 141 13.23 -3.34 -12.06
N GLU A 142 12.74 -3.27 -13.29
CA GLU A 142 13.53 -2.89 -14.47
C GLU A 142 13.77 -1.38 -14.49
N LEU A 143 14.58 -0.89 -15.44
CA LEU A 143 15.04 0.51 -15.49
C LEU A 143 13.97 1.56 -15.18
N CYS A 144 12.84 1.50 -15.89
CA CYS A 144 11.80 2.54 -15.79
C CYS A 144 11.10 2.46 -14.44
N GLU A 145 10.64 1.26 -14.05
CA GLU A 145 9.99 1.01 -12.78
C GLU A 145 10.92 1.32 -11.59
N ALA A 146 12.20 0.98 -11.69
CA ALA A 146 13.20 1.23 -10.65
C ALA A 146 13.41 2.74 -10.46
N ARG A 147 13.39 3.50 -11.55
CA ARG A 147 13.50 4.96 -11.47
C ARG A 147 12.21 5.61 -10.97
N VAL A 148 11.04 5.10 -11.34
CA VAL A 148 9.75 5.53 -10.75
C VAL A 148 9.77 5.31 -9.24
N LEU A 149 10.15 4.12 -8.76
CA LEU A 149 10.26 3.81 -7.34
C LEU A 149 11.31 4.67 -6.61
N ALA A 150 12.40 5.04 -7.29
CA ALA A 150 13.40 5.95 -6.71
C ALA A 150 12.91 7.41 -6.61
N LEU A 151 11.98 7.82 -7.47
CA LEU A 151 11.40 9.16 -7.49
C LEU A 151 10.14 9.29 -6.62
N HIS A 152 9.46 8.16 -6.38
CA HIS A 152 8.21 8.02 -5.62
C HIS A 152 8.40 6.94 -4.53
N ALA A 153 8.94 7.31 -3.37
CA ALA A 153 9.24 6.30 -2.36
C ALA A 153 7.97 5.71 -1.71
N SER A 154 6.90 6.50 -1.58
CA SER A 154 5.53 6.02 -1.38
C SER A 154 4.89 5.87 -2.75
N ILE A 155 4.38 4.67 -3.06
CA ILE A 155 3.81 4.41 -4.38
C ILE A 155 2.62 5.33 -4.68
N GLU A 156 1.94 5.77 -3.64
CA GLU A 156 0.75 6.60 -3.70
C GLU A 156 1.06 7.91 -4.45
N THR A 157 2.27 8.47 -4.31
CA THR A 157 2.66 9.73 -4.93
C THR A 157 2.86 9.64 -6.45
N VAL A 158 2.83 8.44 -7.02
CA VAL A 158 2.71 8.23 -8.48
C VAL A 158 1.45 8.89 -9.03
N GLN A 159 0.42 9.11 -8.19
CA GLN A 159 -0.76 9.87 -8.56
C GLN A 159 -0.42 11.25 -9.17
N PHE A 160 0.50 12.01 -8.58
CA PHE A 160 0.90 13.33 -9.13
C PHE A 160 1.51 13.22 -10.54
N ALA A 161 2.23 12.14 -10.81
CA ALA A 161 2.77 11.89 -12.16
C ALA A 161 1.64 11.53 -13.13
N PHE A 162 0.63 10.78 -12.67
CA PHE A 162 -0.54 10.40 -13.47
C PHE A 162 -1.39 11.62 -13.83
N GLU A 163 -1.67 12.49 -12.86
CA GLU A 163 -2.38 13.76 -13.03
C GLU A 163 -1.65 14.66 -14.04
N GLU A 164 -0.33 14.83 -13.90
CA GLU A 164 0.47 15.59 -14.86
C GLU A 164 0.38 15.00 -16.28
N LEU A 165 0.41 13.67 -16.42
CA LEU A 165 0.27 13.02 -17.73
C LEU A 165 -1.12 13.21 -18.34
N GLN A 166 -2.18 13.26 -17.54
CA GLN A 166 -3.54 13.59 -17.98
C GLN A 166 -3.63 15.06 -18.41
N GLU A 167 -3.15 15.99 -17.57
CA GLU A 167 -3.15 17.43 -17.85
C GLU A 167 -2.38 17.77 -19.13
N GLN A 168 -1.24 17.11 -19.36
CA GLN A 168 -0.43 17.28 -20.57
C GLN A 168 -0.97 16.47 -21.76
N GLY A 169 -2.02 15.67 -21.59
CA GLY A 169 -2.70 14.92 -22.65
C GLY A 169 -1.94 13.69 -23.16
N PHE A 170 -1.03 13.13 -22.36
CA PHE A 170 -0.40 11.82 -22.62
C PHE A 170 -1.31 10.65 -22.22
N LEU A 171 -2.25 10.90 -21.31
CA LEU A 171 -3.29 9.96 -20.90
C LEU A 171 -4.68 10.47 -21.29
N GLU A 172 -5.53 9.56 -21.74
CA GLU A 172 -6.97 9.76 -21.95
C GLU A 172 -7.73 9.16 -20.75
N GLU A 173 -8.58 9.95 -20.12
CA GLU A 173 -9.43 9.51 -19.00
C GLU A 173 -10.67 8.77 -19.51
N ASN A 174 -11.05 7.71 -18.82
CA ASN A 174 -12.32 7.03 -19.03
C ASN A 174 -13.46 7.84 -18.38
N SER A 175 -14.55 8.09 -19.11
CA SER A 175 -15.66 8.91 -18.60
C SER A 175 -16.52 8.25 -17.53
N GLU A 176 -16.45 6.92 -17.40
CA GLU A 176 -17.32 6.12 -16.52
C GLU A 176 -16.54 5.43 -15.40
N HIS A 177 -15.22 5.31 -15.55
CA HIS A 177 -14.36 4.56 -14.62
C HIS A 177 -13.12 5.36 -14.25
N HIS A 178 -12.59 5.12 -13.05
CA HIS A 178 -11.33 5.72 -12.58
C HIS A 178 -10.11 5.05 -13.22
N ALA A 179 -10.01 5.16 -14.55
CA ALA A 179 -8.96 4.56 -15.35
C ALA A 179 -8.51 5.50 -16.47
N SER A 180 -7.30 5.27 -16.98
CA SER A 180 -6.79 6.03 -18.13
C SER A 180 -5.99 5.17 -19.07
N ARG A 181 -5.84 5.58 -20.32
CA ARG A 181 -5.01 4.89 -21.31
C ARG A 181 -4.07 5.85 -22.01
N LEU A 182 -3.03 5.34 -22.66
CA LEU A 182 -2.12 6.15 -23.46
C LEU A 182 -2.87 6.80 -24.64
N SER A 183 -2.71 8.11 -24.84
CA SER A 183 -3.38 8.87 -25.91
C SER A 183 -2.74 8.68 -27.30
N PHE A 184 -1.84 7.70 -27.42
CA PHE A 184 -1.04 7.44 -28.60
C PHE A 184 -0.58 5.98 -28.69
N GLU A 185 -0.27 5.56 -29.92
CA GLU A 185 0.25 4.23 -30.22
C GLU A 185 1.71 4.06 -29.81
N ILE A 186 2.02 2.93 -29.17
CA ILE A 186 3.36 2.64 -28.62
C ILE A 186 4.27 1.86 -29.57
N GLY A 187 3.76 1.33 -30.68
CA GLY A 187 4.47 0.32 -31.48
C GLY A 187 5.86 0.72 -31.99
N LYS A 188 6.13 2.01 -32.20
CA LYS A 188 7.47 2.53 -32.57
C LYS A 188 8.31 2.98 -31.36
N ILE A 189 7.67 3.25 -30.24
CA ILE A 189 8.30 3.77 -29.01
C ILE A 189 8.87 2.61 -28.20
N LEU A 190 8.07 1.54 -28.02
CA LEU A 190 8.42 0.40 -27.19
C LEU A 190 9.75 -0.25 -27.58
N PRO A 191 10.05 -0.56 -28.87
CA PRO A 191 11.33 -1.17 -29.24
C PRO A 191 12.55 -0.27 -28.95
N LEU A 192 12.38 1.05 -29.06
CA LEU A 192 13.45 2.00 -28.73
C LEU A 192 13.71 2.01 -27.22
N LEU A 193 12.63 2.03 -26.43
CA LEU A 193 12.72 2.01 -24.97
C LEU A 193 13.29 0.67 -24.47
N GLU A 194 12.93 -0.46 -25.08
CA GLU A 194 13.51 -1.77 -24.79
C GLU A 194 15.00 -1.80 -25.09
N SER A 195 15.43 -1.30 -26.26
CA SER A 195 16.85 -1.25 -26.61
C SER A 195 17.68 -0.40 -25.63
N LEU A 196 17.15 0.75 -25.21
CA LEU A 196 17.78 1.60 -24.20
C LEU A 196 17.79 0.92 -22.82
N THR A 197 16.73 0.19 -22.48
CA THR A 197 16.65 -0.58 -21.25
C THR A 197 17.65 -1.72 -21.23
N GLU A 198 17.94 -2.38 -22.34
CA GLU A 198 18.99 -3.43 -22.38
C GLU A 198 20.40 -2.85 -22.18
N LYS A 199 20.64 -1.63 -22.68
CA LYS A 199 21.93 -0.94 -22.61
C LYS A 199 22.13 -0.07 -21.37
N HIS A 200 21.14 0.02 -20.49
CA HIS A 200 21.16 0.98 -19.36
C HIS A 200 22.34 0.81 -18.38
N ALA A 201 22.95 -0.38 -18.35
CA ALA A 201 24.14 -0.63 -17.55
C ALA A 201 25.37 0.15 -18.06
N GLU A 202 25.33 0.64 -19.31
CA GLU A 202 26.31 1.54 -19.88
C GLU A 202 26.06 2.97 -19.34
N PRO A 203 26.99 3.58 -18.59
CA PRO A 203 26.76 4.87 -17.93
C PRO A 203 26.33 5.99 -18.89
N GLU A 204 26.87 5.98 -20.11
CA GLU A 204 26.56 6.97 -21.14
C GLU A 204 25.12 6.86 -21.66
N THR A 205 24.58 5.66 -21.83
CA THR A 205 23.19 5.45 -22.25
C THR A 205 22.22 6.04 -21.23
N MET A 206 22.48 5.82 -19.93
CA MET A 206 21.62 6.36 -18.89
C MET A 206 21.70 7.89 -18.81
N LEU A 207 22.91 8.46 -18.96
CA LEU A 207 23.11 9.92 -19.02
C LEU A 207 22.32 10.55 -20.19
N ARG A 208 22.41 9.94 -21.38
CA ARG A 208 21.68 10.41 -22.56
C ARG A 208 20.17 10.31 -22.38
N LEU A 209 19.68 9.18 -21.87
CA LEU A 209 18.26 8.97 -21.62
C LEU A 209 17.71 9.99 -20.60
N ALA A 210 18.42 10.21 -19.49
CA ALA A 210 18.06 11.21 -18.49
C ALA A 210 18.03 12.63 -19.08
N ALA A 211 19.02 12.99 -19.90
CA ALA A 211 19.09 14.30 -20.53
C ALA A 211 17.92 14.56 -21.51
N VAL A 212 17.56 13.58 -22.36
CA VAL A 212 16.48 13.78 -23.35
C VAL A 212 15.09 13.89 -22.73
N ILE A 213 14.88 13.42 -21.50
CA ILE A 213 13.62 13.59 -20.76
C ILE A 213 13.70 14.66 -19.67
N GLY A 214 14.81 15.38 -19.58
CA GLY A 214 14.98 16.47 -18.62
C GLY A 214 15.16 16.03 -17.16
N ASP A 215 15.56 14.80 -16.89
CA ASP A 215 15.98 14.35 -15.54
C ASP A 215 17.39 14.86 -15.21
N TRP A 216 17.54 16.18 -15.17
CA TRP A 216 18.80 16.84 -14.84
C TRP A 216 19.33 16.51 -13.44
N PRO A 217 18.50 16.26 -12.41
CA PRO A 217 18.99 15.71 -11.15
C PRO A 217 19.72 14.38 -11.32
N LEU A 218 19.20 13.47 -12.16
CA LEU A 218 19.91 12.23 -12.47
C LEU A 218 21.17 12.46 -13.30
N VAL A 219 21.13 13.37 -14.28
CA VAL A 219 22.33 13.72 -15.06
C VAL A 219 23.43 14.24 -14.13
N GLU A 220 23.11 15.15 -13.21
CA GLU A 220 24.05 15.65 -12.20
C GLU A 220 24.62 14.53 -11.33
N GLN A 221 23.78 13.58 -10.91
CA GLN A 221 24.19 12.44 -10.08
C GLN A 221 25.13 11.47 -10.81
N LEU A 222 24.91 11.25 -12.11
CA LEU A 222 25.67 10.30 -12.92
C LEU A 222 27.00 10.87 -13.45
N LEU A 223 27.12 12.20 -13.55
CA LEU A 223 28.37 12.85 -13.91
C LEU A 223 29.37 12.81 -12.74
N ASN A 224 30.66 12.65 -13.05
CA ASN A 224 31.71 12.72 -12.04
C ASN A 224 31.78 14.13 -11.44
N SER A 225 31.93 14.24 -10.11
CA SER A 225 31.94 15.53 -9.39
C SER A 225 32.92 16.60 -9.91
N GLY A 226 33.97 16.23 -10.64
CA GLY A 226 34.93 17.14 -11.26
C GLY A 226 34.58 17.61 -12.68
N GLU A 227 33.55 17.06 -13.30
CA GLU A 227 33.19 17.26 -14.71
C GLU A 227 31.78 17.86 -14.89
N ILE A 228 31.05 18.13 -13.80
CA ILE A 228 29.67 18.63 -13.86
C ILE A 228 29.65 20.07 -14.40
N PRO A 229 29.05 20.33 -15.59
CA PRO A 229 28.92 21.69 -16.09
C PRO A 229 28.02 22.52 -15.14
N PRO A 230 28.38 23.77 -14.79
CA PRO A 230 27.58 24.59 -13.87
C PRO A 230 26.11 24.76 -14.29
N ALA A 231 25.84 24.70 -15.60
CA ALA A 231 24.50 24.80 -16.15
C ALA A 231 23.64 23.55 -15.84
N VAL A 232 24.24 22.36 -15.75
CA VAL A 232 23.55 21.12 -15.32
C VAL A 232 23.14 21.24 -13.86
N THR A 233 24.06 21.65 -12.97
CA THR A 233 23.74 21.90 -11.56
C THR A 233 22.66 22.96 -11.38
N ALA A 234 22.70 24.05 -12.14
CA ALA A 234 21.66 25.07 -12.10
C ALA A 234 20.29 24.51 -12.49
N LYS A 235 20.23 23.68 -13.54
CA LYS A 235 19.01 23.06 -14.03
C LYS A 235 18.45 22.00 -13.06
N ALA A 236 19.32 21.15 -12.51
CA ALA A 236 18.96 20.18 -11.47
C ALA A 236 18.33 20.87 -10.25
N ARG A 237 18.97 21.93 -9.74
CA ARG A 237 18.43 22.75 -8.64
C ARG A 237 17.11 23.41 -8.98
N GLN A 238 16.94 23.90 -10.21
CA GLN A 238 15.69 24.49 -10.68
C GLN A 238 14.55 23.47 -10.63
N ILE A 239 14.78 22.24 -11.11
CA ILE A 239 13.79 21.16 -11.09
C ILE A 239 13.41 20.77 -9.67
N ILE A 240 14.40 20.54 -8.80
CA ILE A 240 14.13 20.21 -7.39
C ILE A 240 13.38 21.35 -6.69
N SER A 241 13.75 22.61 -6.95
CA SER A 241 13.06 23.76 -6.38
C SER A 241 11.64 23.94 -6.92
N ALA A 242 11.40 23.58 -8.19
CA ALA A 242 10.05 23.57 -8.77
C ALA A 242 9.19 22.48 -8.11
N ARG A 243 9.73 21.26 -7.95
CA ARG A 243 9.04 20.17 -7.27
C ARG A 243 8.69 20.53 -5.82
N LYS A 244 9.63 21.12 -5.07
CA LYS A 244 9.36 21.58 -3.69
C LYS A 244 8.22 22.60 -3.62
N ARG A 245 8.21 23.59 -4.52
CA ARG A 245 7.13 24.58 -4.59
C ARG A 245 5.79 23.96 -4.97
N PHE A 246 5.79 23.03 -5.93
CA PHE A 246 4.60 22.28 -6.31
C PHE A 246 4.03 21.55 -5.08
N LEU A 247 4.83 20.73 -4.40
CA LEU A 247 4.36 19.97 -3.24
C LEU A 247 3.89 20.84 -2.08
N ALA A 248 4.56 21.98 -1.83
CA ALA A 248 4.09 22.95 -0.86
C ALA A 248 2.71 23.52 -1.26
N ASN A 249 2.50 23.86 -2.53
CA ASN A 249 1.21 24.34 -3.01
C ASN A 249 0.12 23.25 -2.90
N GLU A 250 0.43 22.01 -3.25
CA GLU A 250 -0.49 20.88 -3.11
C GLU A 250 -0.91 20.69 -1.65
N PHE A 251 0.01 20.87 -0.70
CA PHE A 251 -0.32 20.85 0.72
C PHE A 251 -1.23 22.01 1.11
N GLU A 252 -1.04 23.22 0.57
CA GLU A 252 -1.87 24.39 0.92
C GLU A 252 -3.28 24.36 0.29
N GLN A 253 -3.41 23.82 -0.91
CA GLN A 253 -4.61 24.02 -1.73
C GLN A 253 -5.61 22.86 -1.63
N ASN A 254 -5.16 21.65 -1.32
CA ASN A 254 -6.02 20.48 -1.26
C ASN A 254 -6.67 20.30 0.11
N GLU A 255 -7.93 19.86 0.11
CA GLU A 255 -8.64 19.49 1.34
C GLU A 255 -7.99 18.29 2.02
N ASN A 256 -7.50 17.32 1.24
CA ASN A 256 -6.70 16.19 1.71
C ASN A 256 -5.21 16.41 1.40
N GLN A 257 -4.43 16.70 2.44
CA GLN A 257 -3.02 17.09 2.33
C GLN A 257 -2.07 15.88 2.48
N SER A 258 -2.61 14.67 2.69
CA SER A 258 -1.85 13.46 3.02
C SER A 258 -0.83 13.08 1.94
N LEU A 259 -1.25 13.13 0.68
CA LEU A 259 -0.40 12.77 -0.44
C LEU A 259 0.76 13.76 -0.62
N ALA A 260 0.47 15.06 -0.48
CA ALA A 260 1.49 16.10 -0.49
C ALA A 260 2.48 15.94 0.67
N LEU A 261 2.00 15.58 1.85
CA LEU A 261 2.84 15.36 3.03
C LEU A 261 3.79 14.16 2.85
N GLN A 262 3.30 13.03 2.31
CA GLN A 262 4.15 11.89 1.93
C GLN A 262 5.22 12.33 0.92
N ALA A 263 4.82 12.98 -0.16
CA ALA A 263 5.76 13.45 -1.19
C ALA A 263 6.80 14.45 -0.64
N LEU A 264 6.43 15.33 0.29
CA LEU A 264 7.37 16.25 0.96
C LEU A 264 8.43 15.49 1.77
N GLN A 265 8.04 14.39 2.43
CA GLN A 265 8.96 13.54 3.18
C GLN A 265 9.92 12.80 2.23
N GLU A 266 9.41 12.20 1.15
CA GLU A 266 10.22 11.51 0.14
C GLU A 266 11.28 12.42 -0.47
N ASN A 267 10.90 13.67 -0.74
CA ASN A 267 11.77 14.68 -1.34
C ASN A 267 12.71 15.34 -0.31
N GLN A 268 12.76 14.82 0.93
CA GLN A 268 13.56 15.33 2.04
C GLN A 268 13.43 16.86 2.16
N SER A 269 12.18 17.35 2.16
CA SER A 269 11.92 18.78 2.23
C SER A 269 12.58 19.36 3.50
N PRO A 270 13.37 20.45 3.39
CA PRO A 270 13.96 21.09 4.57
C PRO A 270 12.90 21.66 5.52
N ASP A 271 11.69 21.90 5.00
CA ASP A 271 10.56 22.47 5.74
C ASP A 271 9.58 21.38 6.24
N LEU A 272 9.94 20.08 6.14
CA LEU A 272 9.07 18.96 6.50
C LEU A 272 8.56 19.07 7.95
N ASP A 273 9.42 19.47 8.88
CA ASP A 273 9.03 19.64 10.29
C ASP A 273 7.86 20.64 10.45
N ASP A 274 7.80 21.68 9.63
CA ASP A 274 6.73 22.67 9.72
C ASP A 274 5.41 22.15 9.12
N PHE A 275 5.47 21.37 8.05
CA PHE A 275 4.32 20.67 7.51
C PHE A 275 3.77 19.61 8.48
N LEU A 276 4.64 18.82 9.11
CA LEU A 276 4.25 17.81 10.10
C LEU A 276 3.59 18.44 11.33
N LYS A 277 4.12 19.56 11.86
CA LYS A 277 3.48 20.31 12.95
C LYS A 277 2.07 20.76 12.59
N ARG A 278 1.85 21.19 11.35
CA ARG A 278 0.53 21.60 10.86
C ARG A 278 -0.39 20.42 10.67
N ALA A 279 0.12 19.29 10.16
CA ALA A 279 -0.63 18.06 10.00
C ALA A 279 -1.21 17.55 11.34
N LEU A 280 -0.39 17.52 12.41
CA LEU A 280 -0.85 17.11 13.75
C LEU A 280 -1.90 18.06 14.36
N LYS A 281 -1.91 19.32 13.93
CA LYS A 281 -2.90 20.33 14.35
C LYS A 281 -4.12 20.38 13.44
N SER A 282 -4.11 19.63 12.34
CA SER A 282 -5.21 19.58 11.40
C SER A 282 -6.43 18.92 12.04
N ASN A 283 -7.61 19.25 11.48
CA ASN A 283 -8.85 18.52 11.72
C ASN A 283 -9.15 17.54 10.56
N ASN A 284 -8.36 17.56 9.49
CA ASN A 284 -8.40 16.52 8.47
C ASN A 284 -7.69 15.27 9.02
N PHE A 285 -8.45 14.20 9.24
CA PHE A 285 -7.93 12.98 9.83
C PHE A 285 -6.97 12.21 8.94
N SER A 286 -7.17 12.20 7.63
CA SER A 286 -6.19 11.58 6.72
C SER A 286 -4.83 12.27 6.87
N THR A 287 -4.81 13.60 6.88
CA THR A 287 -3.56 14.38 7.01
C THR A 287 -2.91 14.18 8.38
N LEU A 288 -3.72 14.17 9.45
CA LEU A 288 -3.23 13.88 10.80
C LEU A 288 -2.63 12.49 10.88
N ASP A 289 -3.33 11.48 10.35
CA ASP A 289 -2.95 10.08 10.40
C ASP A 289 -1.65 9.83 9.62
N THR A 290 -1.49 10.44 8.44
CA THR A 290 -0.24 10.43 7.67
C THR A 290 0.88 11.12 8.43
N GLY A 291 0.62 12.29 9.04
CA GLY A 291 1.62 12.99 9.85
C GLY A 291 2.11 12.17 11.03
N LEU A 292 1.20 11.46 11.71
CA LEU A 292 1.53 10.53 12.78
C LEU A 292 2.40 9.37 12.28
N ASP A 293 2.03 8.73 11.17
CA ASP A 293 2.80 7.60 10.62
C ASP A 293 4.25 8.01 10.32
N LEU A 294 4.42 9.17 9.67
CA LEU A 294 5.75 9.69 9.36
C LEU A 294 6.55 10.00 10.62
N ILE A 295 5.94 10.60 11.63
CA ILE A 295 6.62 10.93 12.90
C ILE A 295 7.02 9.66 13.65
N VAL A 296 6.11 8.71 13.79
CA VAL A 296 6.33 7.47 14.56
C VAL A 296 7.45 6.65 13.94
N ALA A 297 7.52 6.59 12.61
CA ALA A 297 8.61 5.93 11.88
C ALA A 297 10.01 6.52 12.19
N THR A 298 10.11 7.79 12.58
CA THR A 298 11.41 8.41 12.93
C THR A 298 11.90 8.05 14.33
N GLY A 299 11.00 7.74 15.26
CA GLY A 299 11.33 7.58 16.68
C GLY A 299 11.89 8.84 17.36
N ASP A 300 11.73 10.02 16.77
CA ASP A 300 12.33 11.26 17.29
C ASP A 300 11.53 11.86 18.45
N THR A 301 12.16 11.90 19.63
CA THR A 301 11.60 12.43 20.89
C THR A 301 11.08 13.87 20.80
N ARG A 302 11.58 14.69 19.86
CA ARG A 302 11.14 16.09 19.69
C ARG A 302 9.63 16.20 19.39
N TRP A 303 9.01 15.14 18.88
CA TRP A 303 7.59 15.10 18.56
C TRP A 303 6.68 14.71 19.73
N CYS A 304 7.22 14.19 20.82
CA CYS A 304 6.42 13.69 21.95
C CYS A 304 5.42 14.71 22.50
N PRO A 305 5.75 16.01 22.67
CA PRO A 305 4.76 16.99 23.14
C PRO A 305 3.54 17.10 22.20
N LEU A 306 3.76 17.08 20.87
CA LEU A 306 2.68 17.19 19.89
C LEU A 306 1.88 15.89 19.77
N VAL A 307 2.53 14.73 19.85
CA VAL A 307 1.84 13.43 19.87
C VAL A 307 1.00 13.28 21.14
N SER A 308 1.49 13.75 22.29
CA SER A 308 0.73 13.79 23.55
C SER A 308 -0.48 14.73 23.45
N GLU A 309 -0.33 15.89 22.81
CA GLU A 309 -1.46 16.79 22.51
C GLU A 309 -2.51 16.09 21.62
N VAL A 310 -2.09 15.37 20.57
CA VAL A 310 -2.99 14.60 19.71
C VAL A 310 -3.72 13.51 20.49
N LEU A 311 -3.01 12.73 21.31
CA LEU A 311 -3.60 11.68 22.15
C LEU A 311 -4.69 12.22 23.09
N GLN A 312 -4.51 13.45 23.59
CA GLN A 312 -5.47 14.11 24.50
C GLN A 312 -6.63 14.79 23.77
N ARG A 313 -6.38 15.36 22.57
CA ARG A 313 -7.33 16.19 21.84
C ARG A 313 -8.27 15.37 20.96
N VAL A 314 -7.77 14.33 20.31
CA VAL A 314 -8.50 13.58 19.29
C VAL A 314 -9.38 12.53 19.95
N SER A 315 -10.68 12.54 19.63
CA SER A 315 -11.58 11.46 20.00
C SER A 315 -11.38 10.28 19.07
N PHE A 316 -10.56 9.31 19.49
CA PHE A 316 -10.37 8.05 18.75
C PHE A 316 -11.60 7.12 18.83
N MET A 317 -12.63 7.52 19.58
CA MET A 317 -13.88 6.78 19.77
C MET A 317 -14.84 6.88 18.56
N GLY A 318 -14.54 7.74 17.59
CA GLY A 318 -15.46 8.09 16.52
C GLY A 318 -16.62 8.97 17.03
N SER A 319 -17.36 9.54 16.09
CA SER A 319 -18.64 10.22 16.31
C SER A 319 -19.70 9.54 15.43
N ALA A 320 -20.95 10.01 15.43
CA ALA A 320 -21.99 9.43 14.56
C ALA A 320 -21.57 9.43 13.06
N ASP A 321 -20.71 10.39 12.68
CA ASP A 321 -20.24 10.60 11.31
C ASP A 321 -18.74 10.26 11.12
N GLU A 322 -18.08 9.69 12.14
CA GLU A 322 -16.64 9.42 12.10
C GLU A 322 -16.32 7.99 12.55
N PHE A 323 -15.62 7.24 11.69
CA PHE A 323 -15.16 5.91 12.03
C PHE A 323 -14.13 5.94 13.17
N PRO A 324 -14.20 5.01 14.14
CA PRO A 324 -13.22 4.90 15.21
C PRO A 324 -11.83 4.55 14.65
N ARG A 325 -10.78 5.03 15.31
CA ARG A 325 -9.38 4.88 14.87
C ARG A 325 -8.49 4.31 15.98
N PRO A 326 -8.78 3.08 16.45
CA PRO A 326 -8.09 2.49 17.59
C PRO A 326 -6.60 2.26 17.33
N GLN A 327 -6.20 1.94 16.10
CA GLN A 327 -4.79 1.75 15.74
C GLN A 327 -3.99 3.04 15.92
N LYS A 328 -4.56 4.20 15.57
CA LYS A 328 -3.90 5.51 15.72
C LYS A 328 -3.78 5.93 17.18
N TRP A 329 -4.79 5.63 18.00
CA TRP A 329 -4.70 5.80 19.45
C TRP A 329 -3.55 4.97 20.03
N ALA A 330 -3.50 3.69 19.66
CA ALA A 330 -2.48 2.74 20.12
C ALA A 330 -1.08 3.19 19.67
N GLN A 331 -0.95 3.64 18.43
CA GLN A 331 0.31 4.15 17.87
C GLN A 331 0.82 5.38 18.63
N CYS A 332 -0.06 6.36 18.95
CA CYS A 332 0.31 7.51 19.76
C CYS A 332 0.74 7.10 21.17
N LEU A 333 -0.05 6.24 21.83
CA LEU A 333 0.23 5.79 23.19
C LEU A 333 1.58 5.05 23.25
N GLU A 334 1.77 4.08 22.36
CA GLU A 334 3.00 3.29 22.28
C GLU A 334 4.23 4.16 21.98
N PHE A 335 4.11 5.11 21.05
CA PHE A 335 5.20 6.05 20.75
C PHE A 335 5.65 6.79 22.01
N LEU A 336 4.71 7.36 22.77
CA LEU A 336 5.03 8.10 23.99
C LEU A 336 5.64 7.21 25.09
N LEU A 337 5.11 5.99 25.27
CA LEU A 337 5.64 5.03 26.25
C LEU A 337 7.07 4.59 25.90
N ARG A 338 7.35 4.28 24.64
CA ARG A 338 8.70 3.90 24.18
C ARG A 338 9.73 5.01 24.35
N GLN A 339 9.31 6.27 24.26
CA GLN A 339 10.17 7.43 24.47
C GLN A 339 10.25 7.88 25.94
N GLU A 340 9.61 7.14 26.86
CA GLU A 340 9.49 7.48 28.29
C GLU A 340 8.93 8.89 28.54
N TYR A 341 8.16 9.44 27.59
CA TYR A 341 7.64 10.80 27.67
C TYR A 341 6.39 10.85 28.56
N GLU A 342 6.49 11.59 29.68
CA GLU A 342 5.43 11.67 30.69
C GLU A 342 4.92 10.28 31.09
N PHE A 343 5.82 9.28 31.21
CA PHE A 343 5.45 7.86 31.31
C PHE A 343 4.32 7.57 32.30
N ASP A 344 4.41 8.07 33.53
CA ASP A 344 3.40 7.85 34.57
C ASP A 344 2.01 8.38 34.17
N ARG A 345 1.95 9.49 33.45
CA ARG A 345 0.69 10.06 32.94
C ARG A 345 0.23 9.33 31.69
N THR A 346 1.15 8.98 30.81
CA THR A 346 0.86 8.28 29.56
C THR A 346 0.33 6.87 29.82
N ILE A 347 0.88 6.16 30.81
CA ILE A 347 0.46 4.79 31.13
C ILE A 347 -0.94 4.75 31.77
N GLU A 348 -1.42 5.85 32.37
CA GLU A 348 -2.78 5.95 32.92
C GLU A 348 -3.87 5.80 31.84
N PHE A 349 -3.56 6.02 30.57
CA PHE A 349 -4.50 5.77 29.47
C PHE A 349 -4.90 4.29 29.35
N LEU A 350 -4.08 3.35 29.83
CA LEU A 350 -4.44 1.92 29.88
C LEU A 350 -5.52 1.60 30.92
N ASN A 351 -5.79 2.52 31.87
CA ASN A 351 -6.90 2.35 32.81
C ASN A 351 -8.26 2.80 32.22
N HIS A 352 -8.24 3.56 31.13
CA HIS A 352 -9.42 4.15 30.51
C HIS A 352 -9.38 3.95 28.99
N VAL A 353 -9.33 2.68 28.58
CA VAL A 353 -9.17 2.31 27.18
C VAL A 353 -10.43 2.67 26.37
N PRO A 354 -10.29 3.33 25.22
CA PRO A 354 -11.41 3.53 24.30
C PRO A 354 -12.03 2.20 23.88
N LYS A 355 -13.37 2.12 23.83
CA LYS A 355 -14.10 0.86 23.58
C LYS A 355 -13.69 0.11 22.31
N TYR A 356 -13.16 0.79 21.29
CA TYR A 356 -12.72 0.19 20.02
C TYR A 356 -11.25 -0.25 20.02
N ALA A 357 -10.49 0.03 21.08
CA ALA A 357 -9.04 -0.15 21.14
C ALA A 357 -8.59 -1.18 22.19
N LEU A 358 -9.50 -2.05 22.63
CA LEU A 358 -9.22 -3.01 23.70
C LEU A 358 -8.17 -4.04 23.27
N GLY A 359 -8.23 -4.50 22.01
CA GLY A 359 -7.26 -5.45 21.47
C GLY A 359 -5.85 -4.87 21.45
N GLU A 360 -5.70 -3.65 20.94
CA GLU A 360 -4.42 -2.95 20.87
C GLU A 360 -3.89 -2.58 22.25
N ALA A 361 -4.76 -2.11 23.16
CA ALA A 361 -4.39 -1.80 24.53
C ALA A 361 -3.88 -3.04 25.29
N ALA A 362 -4.45 -4.22 25.05
CA ALA A 362 -3.98 -5.45 25.66
C ALA A 362 -2.53 -5.79 25.25
N ALA A 363 -2.17 -5.61 23.97
CA ALA A 363 -0.80 -5.77 23.50
C ALA A 363 0.16 -4.74 24.12
N ILE A 364 -0.23 -3.47 24.19
CA ILE A 364 0.58 -2.42 24.81
C ILE A 364 0.76 -2.71 26.31
N ALA A 365 -0.30 -3.08 27.01
CA ALA A 365 -0.26 -3.45 28.42
C ALA A 365 0.66 -4.65 28.65
N LEU A 366 0.67 -5.65 27.77
CA LEU A 366 1.56 -6.81 27.92
C LEU A 366 3.04 -6.41 28.02
N GLU A 367 3.44 -5.34 27.33
CA GLU A 367 4.81 -4.84 27.39
C GLU A 367 5.06 -3.90 28.57
N PHE A 368 4.20 -2.89 28.76
CA PHE A 368 4.49 -1.79 29.70
C PHE A 368 3.83 -1.96 31.08
N GLN A 369 2.71 -2.69 31.17
CA GLN A 369 2.03 -3.02 32.43
C GLN A 369 1.39 -4.43 32.40
N PRO A 370 2.18 -5.51 32.51
CA PRO A 370 1.70 -6.88 32.30
C PRO A 370 0.49 -7.29 33.17
N HIS A 371 0.34 -6.68 34.35
CA HIS A 371 -0.78 -6.95 35.26
C HIS A 371 -2.14 -6.46 34.73
N LEU A 372 -2.17 -5.52 33.78
CA LEU A 372 -3.38 -5.07 33.10
C LEU A 372 -3.70 -5.88 31.84
N ALA A 373 -2.71 -6.59 31.28
CA ALA A 373 -2.83 -7.24 29.99
C ALA A 373 -3.90 -8.33 29.95
N LEU A 374 -3.90 -9.25 30.92
CA LEU A 374 -4.85 -10.37 30.96
C LEU A 374 -6.32 -9.91 31.14
N PRO A 375 -6.64 -8.97 32.06
CA PRO A 375 -7.98 -8.35 32.10
C PRO A 375 -8.41 -7.75 30.76
N LEU A 376 -7.52 -7.01 30.09
CA LEU A 376 -7.83 -6.39 28.80
C LEU A 376 -8.05 -7.41 27.68
N PHE A 377 -7.24 -8.48 27.59
CA PHE A 377 -7.48 -9.57 26.63
C PHE A 377 -8.84 -10.24 26.87
N ARG A 378 -9.19 -10.51 28.14
CA ARG A 378 -10.48 -11.12 28.48
C ARG A 378 -11.67 -10.24 28.11
N GLU A 379 -11.54 -8.93 28.29
CA GLU A 379 -12.55 -7.96 27.90
C GLU A 379 -12.65 -7.86 26.36
N ALA A 380 -11.51 -7.74 25.67
CA ALA A 380 -11.45 -7.65 24.22
C ALA A 380 -12.07 -8.88 23.53
N LEU A 381 -11.77 -10.09 24.00
CA LEU A 381 -12.35 -11.34 23.46
C LEU A 381 -13.87 -11.45 23.65
N ARG A 382 -14.44 -10.74 24.63
CA ARG A 382 -15.89 -10.71 24.92
C ARG A 382 -16.59 -9.46 24.36
N SER A 383 -15.85 -8.62 23.64
CA SER A 383 -16.35 -7.39 23.05
C SER A 383 -17.44 -7.66 22.01
N SER A 384 -18.49 -6.83 22.00
CA SER A 384 -19.48 -6.82 20.92
C SER A 384 -18.95 -6.22 19.61
N ILE A 385 -17.76 -5.60 19.64
CA ILE A 385 -17.07 -5.04 18.49
C ILE A 385 -16.14 -6.14 17.92
N PRO A 386 -16.34 -6.61 16.66
CA PRO A 386 -15.53 -7.65 16.05
C PRO A 386 -14.02 -7.34 16.04
N HIS A 387 -13.64 -6.12 15.65
CA HIS A 387 -12.24 -5.66 15.63
C HIS A 387 -11.46 -5.99 16.91
N ASN A 388 -12.03 -5.74 18.10
CA ASN A 388 -11.37 -6.07 19.36
C ASN A 388 -11.14 -7.58 19.53
N ARG A 389 -12.10 -8.41 19.12
CA ARG A 389 -11.99 -9.86 19.21
C ARG A 389 -10.96 -10.37 18.20
N GLU A 390 -10.98 -9.84 16.98
CA GLU A 390 -10.05 -10.17 15.89
C GLU A 390 -8.61 -9.89 16.31
N THR A 391 -8.32 -8.65 16.71
CA THR A 391 -6.98 -8.24 17.15
C THR A 391 -6.52 -9.02 18.38
N ALA A 392 -7.37 -9.18 19.41
CA ALA A 392 -7.00 -9.95 20.61
C ALA A 392 -6.72 -11.43 20.28
N ALA A 393 -7.57 -12.07 19.48
CA ALA A 393 -7.39 -13.47 19.09
C ALA A 393 -6.13 -13.67 18.24
N ALA A 394 -5.85 -12.74 17.32
CA ALA A 394 -4.63 -12.74 16.51
C ALA A 394 -3.36 -12.61 17.37
N ILE A 395 -3.33 -11.66 18.31
CA ILE A 395 -2.20 -11.44 19.22
C ILE A 395 -1.93 -12.71 20.07
N LEU A 396 -2.99 -13.28 20.67
CA LEU A 396 -2.88 -14.51 21.45
C LEU A 396 -2.39 -15.70 20.60
N ALA A 397 -2.81 -15.78 19.34
CA ALA A 397 -2.32 -16.80 18.41
C ALA A 397 -0.84 -16.64 18.06
N ILE A 398 -0.35 -15.40 17.92
CA ILE A 398 1.09 -15.14 17.70
C ILE A 398 1.92 -15.52 18.93
N ILE A 399 1.46 -15.17 20.14
CA ILE A 399 2.15 -15.48 21.39
C ILE A 399 2.23 -17.00 21.58
N GLY A 400 1.11 -17.71 21.36
CA GLY A 400 1.07 -19.17 21.30
C GLY A 400 1.41 -19.89 22.61
N GLN A 401 1.43 -19.19 23.74
CA GLN A 401 1.70 -19.79 25.06
C GLN A 401 0.46 -20.57 25.57
N PRO A 402 0.63 -21.53 26.50
CA PRO A 402 -0.49 -22.30 27.04
C PRO A 402 -1.62 -21.46 27.64
N TRP A 403 -1.30 -20.32 28.26
CA TRP A 403 -2.31 -19.41 28.81
C TRP A 403 -3.15 -18.76 27.70
N CYS A 404 -2.56 -18.43 26.55
CA CYS A 404 -3.29 -17.89 25.40
C CYS A 404 -4.33 -18.88 24.88
N GLN A 405 -3.95 -20.15 24.75
CA GLN A 405 -4.85 -21.22 24.35
C GLN A 405 -6.02 -21.37 25.33
N ARG A 406 -5.76 -21.28 26.64
CA ARG A 406 -6.81 -21.34 27.66
C ARG A 406 -7.82 -20.22 27.53
N GLU A 407 -7.37 -18.98 27.33
CA GLU A 407 -8.27 -17.82 27.19
C GLU A 407 -9.13 -17.93 25.92
N LEU A 408 -8.57 -18.38 24.80
CA LEU A 408 -9.33 -18.62 23.56
C LEU A 408 -10.35 -19.76 23.72
N LEU A 409 -9.96 -20.88 24.34
CA LEU A 409 -10.88 -21.99 24.61
C LEU A 409 -11.98 -21.62 25.60
N GLN A 410 -11.72 -20.67 26.52
CA GLN A 410 -12.71 -20.22 27.48
C GLN A 410 -13.90 -19.56 26.79
N ILE A 411 -13.69 -18.83 25.69
CA ILE A 411 -14.77 -18.23 24.89
C ILE A 411 -15.71 -19.30 24.31
N LEU A 412 -15.16 -20.41 23.79
CA LEU A 412 -15.96 -21.53 23.26
C LEU A 412 -16.75 -22.25 24.36
N LYS A 413 -16.28 -22.24 25.61
CA LYS A 413 -17.00 -22.83 26.75
C LYS A 413 -18.13 -21.93 27.25
N GLU A 414 -17.99 -20.62 27.09
CA GLU A 414 -18.93 -19.62 27.59
C GLU A 414 -20.07 -19.32 26.61
N SER A 415 -19.86 -19.56 25.31
CA SER A 415 -20.83 -19.18 24.27
C SER A 415 -21.06 -20.28 23.24
N THR A 416 -22.31 -20.39 22.80
CA THR A 416 -22.74 -21.17 21.63
C THR A 416 -23.00 -20.30 20.40
N ASP A 417 -22.80 -18.98 20.53
CA ASP A 417 -23.04 -18.01 19.47
C ASP A 417 -21.93 -18.07 18.40
N GLN A 418 -22.33 -18.04 17.12
CA GLN A 418 -21.39 -18.17 16.00
C GLN A 418 -20.46 -16.97 15.88
N GLU A 419 -21.01 -15.76 16.08
CA GLU A 419 -20.29 -14.49 15.92
C GLU A 419 -19.36 -14.24 17.10
N ALA A 420 -19.81 -14.45 18.32
CA ALA A 420 -18.99 -14.24 19.51
C ALA A 420 -17.80 -15.19 19.63
N THR A 421 -17.79 -16.31 18.89
CA THR A 421 -16.74 -17.35 18.97
C THR A 421 -15.87 -17.42 17.72
N SER A 422 -16.23 -16.75 16.62
CA SER A 422 -15.63 -16.96 15.29
C SER A 422 -14.13 -16.68 15.29
N GLU A 423 -13.68 -15.58 15.90
CA GLU A 423 -12.27 -15.18 15.90
C GLU A 423 -11.42 -16.11 16.78
N SER A 424 -11.97 -16.53 17.92
CA SER A 424 -11.30 -17.49 18.81
C SER A 424 -11.15 -18.87 18.15
N ARG A 425 -12.17 -19.34 17.42
CA ARG A 425 -12.10 -20.57 16.64
C ARG A 425 -11.07 -20.46 15.52
N ALA A 426 -11.05 -19.36 14.79
CA ALA A 426 -10.07 -19.10 13.73
C ALA A 426 -8.64 -19.10 14.28
N ALA A 427 -8.39 -18.38 15.38
CA ALA A 427 -7.10 -18.35 16.06
C ALA A 427 -6.66 -19.74 16.56
N LEU A 428 -7.54 -20.50 17.21
CA LEU A 428 -7.25 -21.86 17.69
C LEU A 428 -6.94 -22.86 16.56
N LYS A 429 -7.52 -22.67 15.37
CA LYS A 429 -7.17 -23.46 14.17
C LYS A 429 -5.78 -23.14 13.64
N ILE A 430 -5.26 -21.93 13.90
CA ILE A 430 -3.92 -21.49 13.48
C ILE A 430 -2.85 -21.93 14.50
N ILE A 431 -3.14 -21.83 15.81
CA ILE A 431 -2.28 -22.36 16.89
C ILE A 431 -2.25 -23.88 16.75
N TRP A 432 -1.24 -24.41 16.07
CA TRP A 432 -1.16 -25.81 15.64
C TRP A 432 -0.90 -26.78 16.81
N ASN A 433 -1.87 -26.95 17.70
CA ASN A 433 -1.93 -28.03 18.69
C ASN A 433 -3.11 -28.96 18.35
N LEU A 434 -2.86 -30.28 18.32
CA LEU A 434 -3.85 -31.30 18.00
C LEU A 434 -5.09 -31.22 18.91
N GLU A 435 -4.90 -30.85 20.17
CA GLU A 435 -5.99 -30.72 21.16
C GLU A 435 -6.93 -29.55 20.82
N SER A 436 -6.39 -28.35 20.53
CA SER A 436 -7.19 -27.17 20.14
C SER A 436 -8.06 -27.45 18.93
N LYS A 437 -7.51 -28.15 17.93
CA LYS A 437 -8.25 -28.48 16.70
C LYS A 437 -9.44 -29.38 17.00
N ALA A 438 -9.25 -30.41 17.83
CA ALA A 438 -10.32 -31.32 18.22
C ALA A 438 -11.42 -30.59 19.01
N ASP A 439 -11.06 -29.65 19.89
CA ASP A 439 -12.02 -28.84 20.64
C ASP A 439 -12.87 -27.96 19.73
N VAL A 440 -12.25 -27.28 18.76
CA VAL A 440 -12.98 -26.44 17.79
C VAL A 440 -13.88 -27.29 16.90
N GLU A 441 -13.38 -28.40 16.34
CA GLU A 441 -14.18 -29.30 15.52
C GLU A 441 -15.36 -29.91 16.30
N ASN A 442 -15.16 -30.19 17.59
CA ASN A 442 -16.23 -30.67 18.46
C ASN A 442 -17.28 -29.58 18.72
N TRP A 443 -16.84 -28.35 18.99
CA TRP A 443 -17.74 -27.22 19.18
C TRP A 443 -18.56 -26.94 17.91
N GLU A 444 -17.94 -26.92 16.73
CA GLU A 444 -18.60 -26.67 15.45
C GLU A 444 -19.59 -27.77 15.06
N ARG A 445 -19.34 -29.01 15.49
CA ARG A 445 -20.27 -30.14 15.29
C ARG A 445 -21.51 -30.00 16.17
N VAL A 446 -21.35 -29.51 17.40
CA VAL A 446 -22.46 -29.31 18.35
C VAL A 446 -23.24 -28.04 18.02
N ASN A 447 -22.56 -27.03 17.49
CA ASN A 447 -23.11 -25.73 17.12
C ASN A 447 -22.84 -25.48 15.62
N PRO A 448 -23.58 -26.14 14.71
CA PRO A 448 -23.39 -25.92 13.27
C PRO A 448 -23.81 -24.50 12.88
N LEU A 449 -23.05 -23.87 11.98
CA LEU A 449 -23.46 -22.63 11.33
C LEU A 449 -24.72 -22.93 10.48
N GLN A 450 -25.80 -22.19 10.75
CA GLN A 450 -27.04 -22.28 9.99
C GLN A 450 -27.18 -20.99 9.17
N PHE A 451 -27.26 -21.15 7.85
CA PHE A 451 -27.52 -20.03 6.96
C PHE A 451 -29.02 -19.70 6.97
N GLU A 452 -29.35 -18.41 6.83
CA GLU A 452 -30.73 -17.94 6.71
C GLU A 452 -31.38 -18.40 5.39
N SER A 453 -30.58 -18.58 4.33
CA SER A 453 -31.02 -19.02 3.02
C SER A 453 -29.95 -19.87 2.31
N ASP A 454 -30.40 -20.82 1.50
CA ASP A 454 -29.53 -21.62 0.63
C ASP A 454 -29.14 -20.88 -0.67
N GLU A 455 -29.84 -19.80 -1.01
CA GLU A 455 -29.64 -19.05 -2.27
C GLU A 455 -28.83 -17.77 -2.08
N HIS A 456 -28.86 -17.19 -0.87
CA HIS A 456 -28.23 -15.91 -0.55
C HIS A 456 -27.63 -15.94 0.85
N ILE A 457 -26.43 -15.37 1.01
CA ILE A 457 -25.82 -15.17 2.34
C ILE A 457 -26.02 -13.73 2.81
N THR A 458 -26.26 -13.54 4.10
CA THR A 458 -26.29 -12.23 4.71
C THR A 458 -24.88 -11.64 4.83
N VAL A 459 -24.78 -10.33 5.08
CA VAL A 459 -23.49 -9.67 5.36
C VAL A 459 -22.81 -10.31 6.57
N VAL A 460 -23.57 -10.66 7.60
CA VAL A 460 -23.05 -11.31 8.82
C VAL A 460 -22.47 -12.68 8.50
N GLU A 461 -23.17 -13.48 7.70
CA GLU A 461 -22.70 -14.80 7.26
C GLU A 461 -21.45 -14.70 6.38
N ALA A 462 -21.40 -13.72 5.48
CA ALA A 462 -20.21 -13.44 4.68
C ALA A 462 -19.00 -13.06 5.57
N MET A 463 -19.20 -12.21 6.57
CA MET A 463 -18.16 -11.83 7.55
C MET A 463 -17.68 -13.04 8.37
N LEU A 464 -18.59 -13.92 8.81
CA LEU A 464 -18.26 -15.16 9.52
C LEU A 464 -17.38 -16.09 8.67
N LEU A 465 -17.70 -16.24 7.38
CA LEU A 465 -16.91 -17.05 6.45
C LEU A 465 -15.52 -16.46 6.19
N GLN A 466 -15.41 -15.13 6.22
CA GLN A 466 -14.14 -14.42 6.03
C GLN A 466 -13.32 -14.27 7.32
N THR A 467 -13.86 -14.58 8.50
CA THR A 467 -13.16 -14.42 9.79
C THR A 467 -11.75 -15.05 9.82
N PRO A 468 -11.51 -16.26 9.26
CA PRO A 468 -10.14 -16.81 9.20
C PRO A 468 -9.15 -15.94 8.42
N TRP A 469 -9.62 -15.24 7.37
CA TRP A 469 -8.81 -14.31 6.62
C TRP A 469 -8.52 -13.04 7.43
N TYR A 470 -9.52 -12.45 8.10
CA TYR A 470 -9.34 -11.27 8.96
C TYR A 470 -8.38 -11.54 10.12
N VAL A 471 -8.53 -12.67 10.83
CA VAL A 471 -7.60 -13.05 11.91
C VAL A 471 -6.18 -13.23 11.37
N LYS A 472 -6.02 -13.85 10.21
CA LYS A 472 -4.69 -14.00 9.59
C LYS A 472 -4.10 -12.65 9.18
N PHE A 473 -4.93 -11.76 8.62
CA PHE A 473 -4.53 -10.40 8.27
C PHE A 473 -4.04 -9.65 9.50
N GLU A 474 -4.81 -9.65 10.60
CA GLU A 474 -4.40 -9.05 11.88
C GLU A 474 -3.13 -9.70 12.43
N MET A 475 -2.99 -11.02 12.32
CA MET A 475 -1.76 -11.69 12.73
C MET A 475 -0.54 -11.18 11.95
N ASP A 476 -0.68 -10.93 10.66
CA ASP A 476 0.42 -10.42 9.84
C ASP A 476 0.75 -8.96 10.18
N GLN A 477 -0.24 -8.12 10.53
CA GLN A 477 -0.02 -6.75 11.03
C GLN A 477 0.72 -6.73 12.38
N TRP A 478 0.34 -7.62 13.30
CA TRP A 478 0.87 -7.64 14.67
C TRP A 478 2.11 -8.50 14.86
N ARG A 479 2.50 -9.31 13.86
CA ARG A 479 3.57 -10.31 13.96
C ARG A 479 4.86 -9.75 14.53
N ASP A 480 5.44 -8.75 13.87
CA ASP A 480 6.75 -8.20 14.24
C ASP A 480 6.71 -7.49 15.59
N ARG A 481 5.54 -6.94 15.95
CA ARG A 481 5.27 -6.23 17.19
C ARG A 481 5.14 -7.16 18.40
N VAL A 482 4.50 -8.31 18.22
CA VAL A 482 4.10 -9.24 19.30
C VAL A 482 5.11 -10.36 19.50
N LEU A 483 5.79 -10.82 18.45
CA LEU A 483 6.79 -11.90 18.57
C LEU A 483 7.84 -11.65 19.67
N PRO A 484 8.37 -10.43 19.87
CA PRO A 484 9.28 -10.14 20.98
C PRO A 484 8.66 -10.29 22.38
N LEU A 485 7.34 -10.21 22.50
CA LEU A 485 6.60 -10.29 23.77
C LEU A 485 6.19 -11.71 24.17
N ARG A 486 6.41 -12.71 23.31
CA ARG A 486 5.86 -14.07 23.47
C ARG A 486 6.24 -14.77 24.77
N ASP A 487 7.34 -14.35 25.39
CA ASP A 487 7.89 -14.96 26.61
C ASP A 487 7.37 -14.25 27.89
N ILE A 488 6.58 -13.19 27.74
CA ILE A 488 5.92 -12.51 28.86
C ILE A 488 4.66 -13.29 29.26
N ILE A 489 4.57 -13.66 30.53
CA ILE A 489 3.39 -14.29 31.13
C ILE A 489 2.73 -13.24 32.03
N PRO A 490 1.50 -12.78 31.72
CA PRO A 490 0.77 -11.89 32.60
C PRO A 490 0.58 -12.52 33.99
N PRO A 491 0.58 -11.72 35.07
CA PRO A 491 0.10 -12.19 36.37
C PRO A 491 -1.29 -12.84 36.26
N ASP A 492 -1.54 -13.86 37.09
CA ASP A 492 -2.79 -14.64 37.11
C ASP A 492 -3.12 -15.44 35.83
N ALA A 493 -2.14 -15.58 34.94
CA ALA A 493 -2.28 -16.38 33.72
C ALA A 493 -1.93 -17.87 33.91
N GLU A 494 -1.28 -18.28 35.02
CA GLU A 494 -0.79 -19.65 35.28
C GLU A 494 -1.88 -20.69 35.50
#